data_AF-A0A5A9E131-F1
#
_entry.id   AF-A0A5A9E131-F1
#
_cell.length_a   1.000
_cell.length_b   1.000
_cell.length_c   1.000
_cell.angle_alpha   90.00
_cell.angle_beta   90.00
_cell.angle_gamma   90.00
#
_symmetry.space_group_name_H-M   'P 1'
#
loop_
_entity.id
_entity.type
_entity.pdbx_description
1 polymer ?
#
loop_
_entity_poly.entity_id
_entity_poly.type
_entity_poly.pdbx_seq_one_letter_code
_entity_poly.pdbx_strand_id
1 'polypeptide(L)' 'MESTELKRQLRSFCRRNRTALKHTYVGEYTAEEISEMLIQSLGAEEVKKILADIDIINRRNGDTVKYFMLILEGLKAA' A
#
# COMPACT_ATOMS: atom_id res chain seq x y z
N MET A 1 -1.77 -10.94 -15.36
CA MET A 1 -1.49 -9.57 -15.87
C MET A 1 -1.89 -8.51 -14.87
N GLU A 2 -3.15 -8.48 -14.41
CA GLU A 2 -3.66 -7.46 -13.47
C GLU A 2 -2.90 -7.46 -12.13
N SER A 3 -2.71 -8.61 -11.49
CA SER A 3 -1.94 -8.72 -10.23
C SER A 3 -0.50 -8.19 -10.34
N THR A 4 0.17 -8.40 -11.47
CA THR A 4 1.53 -7.92 -11.72
C THR A 4 1.60 -6.39 -11.75
N GLU A 5 0.60 -5.76 -12.36
CA GLU A 5 0.50 -4.30 -12.47
C GLU A 5 0.14 -3.67 -11.12
N LEU A 6 -0.79 -4.27 -10.36
CA LEU A 6 -1.11 -3.85 -9.00
C LEU A 6 0.13 -3.88 -8.09
N LYS A 7 0.88 -5.00 -8.12
CA LYS A 7 2.15 -5.12 -7.38
C LYS A 7 3.17 -4.08 -7.82
N ARG A 8 3.25 -3.74 -9.13
CA ARG A 8 4.15 -2.70 -9.63
C ARG A 8 3.79 -1.32 -9.07
N GLN A 9 2.51 -0.95 -9.07
CA GLN A 9 2.03 0.32 -8.56
C GLN A 9 2.22 0.44 -7.05
N LEU A 10 1.87 -0.61 -6.28
CA LEU A 10 2.11 -0.66 -4.84
C LEU A 10 3.60 -0.52 -4.50
N ARG A 11 4.47 -1.23 -5.22
CA ARG A 11 5.92 -1.12 -5.01
C ARG A 11 6.42 0.31 -5.24
N SER A 12 5.96 0.95 -6.31
CA SER A 12 6.29 2.35 -6.59
C SER A 12 5.82 3.29 -5.47
N PHE A 13 4.59 3.09 -4.98
CA PHE A 13 4.05 3.86 -3.85
C PHE A 13 4.88 3.65 -2.58
N CYS A 14 5.17 2.40 -2.21
CA CYS A 14 5.93 2.08 -1.00
C CYS A 14 7.36 2.64 -1.05
N ARG A 15 8.01 2.63 -2.22
CA ARG A 15 9.34 3.22 -2.41
C ARG A 15 9.34 4.72 -2.20
N ARG A 16 8.38 5.44 -2.80
CA ARG A 16 8.26 6.91 -2.63
C ARG A 16 8.00 7.32 -1.19
N ASN A 17 7.34 6.45 -0.42
CA ASN A 17 6.94 6.72 0.96
C ASN A 17 7.75 5.93 2.00
N ARG A 18 8.96 5.45 1.63
CA ARG A 18 9.76 4.53 2.46
C ARG A 18 10.04 5.09 3.86
N THR A 19 10.36 6.38 3.98
CA THR A 19 10.66 7.02 5.26
C THR A 19 9.49 6.90 6.24
N ALA A 20 8.27 7.13 5.78
CA ALA A 20 7.09 7.02 6.63
C ALA A 20 6.81 5.55 6.99
N LEU A 21 6.93 4.63 6.02
CA LEU A 21 6.70 3.20 6.25
C LEU A 21 7.70 2.57 7.22
N LYS A 22 8.93 3.08 7.32
CA LYS A 22 9.93 2.62 8.31
C LYS A 22 9.43 2.70 9.75
N HIS A 23 8.48 3.58 10.05
CA HIS A 23 7.93 3.75 11.40
C HIS A 23 6.69 2.90 11.68
N THR A 24 6.35 1.97 10.77
CA THR A 24 5.19 1.06 10.90
C THR A 24 5.66 -0.38 11.13
N TYR A 25 4.73 -1.33 11.35
CA TYR A 25 5.09 -2.75 11.53
C TYR A 25 5.69 -3.40 10.27
N VAL A 26 5.49 -2.78 9.09
CA VAL A 26 6.15 -3.20 7.84
C VAL A 26 7.50 -2.48 7.64
N GLY A 27 8.04 -1.87 8.68
CA GLY A 27 9.26 -1.05 8.62
C GLY A 27 10.48 -1.82 8.13
N GLU A 28 10.58 -3.11 8.41
CA GLU A 28 11.67 -3.98 7.94
C GLU A 28 11.39 -4.62 6.58
N TYR A 29 10.18 -4.47 6.05
CA TYR A 29 9.78 -5.11 4.80
C TYR A 29 10.21 -4.27 3.60
N THR A 30 10.63 -4.95 2.55
CA THR A 30 10.87 -4.38 1.23
C THR A 30 9.54 -4.00 0.55
N ALA A 31 9.60 -3.12 -0.44
CA ALA A 31 8.42 -2.76 -1.22
C ALA A 31 7.79 -3.99 -1.91
N GLU A 32 8.63 -4.92 -2.38
CA GLU A 32 8.24 -6.23 -2.89
C GLU A 32 7.43 -7.03 -1.86
N GLU A 33 7.98 -7.22 -0.66
CA GLU A 33 7.32 -7.98 0.40
C GLU A 33 6.00 -7.34 0.84
N ILE A 34 5.96 -6.01 0.96
CA ILE A 34 4.72 -5.28 1.27
C ILE A 34 3.67 -5.49 0.17
N SER A 35 4.08 -5.41 -1.11
CA SER A 35 3.15 -5.60 -2.23
C SER A 35 2.63 -7.03 -2.33
N GLU A 36 3.46 -8.02 -2.00
CA GLU A 36 3.07 -9.42 -1.96
C GLU A 36 2.12 -9.68 -0.80
N MET A 37 2.48 -9.23 0.40
CA MET A 37 1.67 -9.35 1.61
C MET A 37 0.28 -8.76 1.40
N LEU A 38 0.17 -7.53 0.86
CA LEU A 38 -1.14 -6.90 0.64
C LEU A 38 -2.02 -7.68 -0.32
N ILE A 39 -1.45 -8.20 -1.42
CA ILE A 39 -2.21 -9.02 -2.38
C ILE A 39 -2.64 -10.34 -1.74
N GLN A 40 -1.80 -10.97 -0.91
CA GLN A 40 -2.12 -12.22 -0.24
C GLN A 40 -3.17 -12.04 0.86
N SER A 41 -3.09 -10.97 1.64
CA SER A 41 -4.01 -10.72 2.77
C SER A 41 -5.37 -10.18 2.33
N LEU A 42 -5.42 -9.31 1.32
CA LEU A 42 -6.65 -8.60 0.91
C LEU A 42 -7.24 -9.08 -0.42
N GLY A 43 -6.44 -9.74 -1.26
CA GLY A 43 -6.81 -10.07 -2.63
C GLY A 43 -6.64 -8.91 -3.61
N ALA A 44 -6.64 -9.24 -4.90
CA ALA A 44 -6.35 -8.28 -5.97
C ALA A 44 -7.40 -7.17 -6.12
N GLU A 45 -8.69 -7.48 -5.95
CA GLU A 45 -9.76 -6.50 -6.09
C GLU A 45 -9.70 -5.41 -5.02
N GLU A 46 -9.38 -5.78 -3.78
CA GLU A 46 -9.31 -4.81 -2.71
C GLU A 46 -8.05 -3.93 -2.84
N VAL A 47 -6.92 -4.52 -3.22
CA VAL A 47 -5.70 -3.76 -3.55
C VAL A 47 -5.93 -2.77 -4.70
N LYS A 48 -6.73 -3.15 -5.70
CA LYS A 48 -7.10 -2.26 -6.82
C LYS A 48 -7.89 -1.05 -6.33
N LYS A 49 -8.84 -1.23 -5.39
CA LYS A 49 -9.56 -0.11 -4.78
C LYS A 49 -8.63 0.79 -3.97
N ILE A 50 -7.73 0.21 -3.16
CA ILE A 50 -6.74 0.97 -2.39
C ILE A 50 -5.88 1.86 -3.29
N LEU A 51 -5.42 1.33 -4.43
CA LEU A 51 -4.65 2.11 -5.40
C LEU A 51 -5.48 3.22 -6.05
N ALA A 52 -6.76 2.96 -6.34
CA ALA A 52 -7.67 3.97 -6.87
C ALA A 52 -7.93 5.09 -5.84
N ASP A 53 -8.12 4.73 -4.57
CA ASP A 53 -8.28 5.68 -3.47
C ASP A 53 -7.03 6.55 -3.29
N ILE A 54 -5.84 5.94 -3.34
CA ILE A 54 -4.57 6.67 -3.31
C ILE A 54 -4.51 7.72 -4.43
N ASP A 55 -4.90 7.36 -5.66
CA ASP A 55 -4.92 8.31 -6.78
C ASP A 55 -5.94 9.44 -6.56
N ILE A 56 -7.16 9.12 -6.08
CA ILE A 56 -8.19 10.13 -5.77
C ILE A 56 -7.71 11.09 -4.67
N ILE A 57 -7.14 10.56 -3.59
CA ILE A 57 -6.62 11.36 -2.47
C ILE A 57 -5.48 12.24 -2.96
N ASN A 58 -4.55 11.70 -3.74
CA ASN A 58 -3.43 12.45 -4.30
C ASN A 58 -3.89 13.61 -5.19
N ARG A 59 -4.88 13.38 -6.06
CA ARG A 59 -5.48 14.44 -6.92
C ARG A 59 -6.16 15.54 -6.12
N ARG A 60 -6.58 15.25 -4.89
CA ARG A 60 -7.20 16.21 -3.97
C ARG A 60 -6.20 16.82 -2.98
N ASN A 61 -4.89 16.61 -3.19
CA ASN A 61 -3.81 17.04 -2.28
C ASN A 61 -3.97 16.50 -0.84
N GLY A 62 -4.59 15.33 -0.69
CA GLY A 62 -4.74 14.66 0.60
C GLY A 62 -3.53 13.80 0.98
N ASP A 63 -3.52 13.35 2.23
CA ASP A 63 -2.43 12.53 2.77
C ASP A 63 -2.63 11.04 2.43
N THR A 64 -2.05 10.62 1.31
CA THR A 64 -2.08 9.22 0.84
C THR A 64 -1.30 8.27 1.75
N VAL A 65 -0.27 8.77 2.45
CA VAL A 65 0.58 7.95 3.33
C VAL A 65 -0.19 7.60 4.59
N LYS A 66 -0.87 8.57 5.19
CA LYS A 66 -1.73 8.35 6.35
C LYS A 66 -2.86 7.37 6.03
N TYR A 67 -3.52 7.52 4.88
CA TYR A 67 -4.54 6.57 4.42
C TYR A 67 -3.99 5.14 4.36
N PHE A 68 -2.82 4.98 3.73
CA PHE A 68 -2.19 3.66 3.62
C PHE A 68 -1.72 3.09 4.97
N MET A 69 -1.24 3.93 5.89
CA MET A 69 -0.90 3.53 7.26
C MET A 69 -2.10 2.99 8.03
N LEU A 70 -3.29 3.58 7.87
CA LEU A 70 -4.51 3.08 8.52
C LEU A 70 -4.90 1.68 8.02
N ILE A 71 -4.71 1.40 6.73
CA ILE A 71 -4.92 0.05 6.18
C ILE A 71 -3.95 -0.94 6.81
N LEU A 72 -2.67 -0.57 6.89
CA LEU A 72 -1.64 -1.38 7.53
C LEU A 72 -2.00 -1.63 9.02
N GLU A 73 -2.41 -0.62 9.77
CA GLU A 73 -2.84 -0.78 11.16
C GLU A 73 -4.03 -1.75 11.30
N GLY A 74 -5.00 -1.69 10.40
CA GLY A 74 -6.12 -2.64 10.35
C GLY A 74 -5.67 -4.08 10.11
N LEU A 75 -4.67 -4.27 9.22
CA LEU A 75 -4.10 -5.58 8.93
C LEU A 75 -3.27 -6.17 10.08
N LYS A 76 -2.63 -5.33 10.89
CA LYS A 76 -1.88 -5.79 12.08
C LYS A 76 -2.79 -6.41 13.15
N ALA A 77 -4.04 -5.95 13.22
CA ALA A 77 -5.00 -6.36 14.25
C ALA A 77 -5.83 -7.61 13.86
N ALA A 78 -5.65 -8.13 12.64
CA ALA A 78 -6.33 -9.31 12.10
C ALA A 78 -5.44 -10.56 12.23
#